data_AF-A0AAE0ZI84-F1
#
_entry.id   AF-A0AAE0ZI84-F1
#
_cell.length_a   1.000
_cell.length_b   1.000
_cell.length_c   1.000
_cell.angle_alpha   90.00
_cell.angle_beta   90.00
_cell.angle_gamma   90.00
#
_symmetry.space_group_name_H-M   'P 1'
#
loop_
_entity.id
_entity.type
_entity.pdbx_description
1 polymer ?
#
loop_
_entity_poly.entity_id
_entity_poly.type
_entity_poly.pdbx_seq_one_letter_code
_entity_poly.pdbx_strand_id
1 'polypeptide(L)'
;MVINEIRLNEDSRRVQKAVQQPQQGQWTNWDNALQKSLTWNEIWHMAPLRVSFLIRSVYDILPSNTNLVWWGKKEDPTCPLCQDRQTTEHVLSSCTMVLSQGQYTWRHNRVLQELTAIISTAKGETTLPKTNALIFTTEGGAKSRHGRPVRTTNQIKCLLNGCDDWDVSADLPEWDSHPSIIKETRLRPDIMIHSASTQQLIMVELTVPYENRMEEAHIYKREKYMNLTKELENAGCKAVVMPVEVGARGFVGSSVYDLLTKLSICGNKRTKALKLLAEIAENSSRWIWSRRNERFLHKD
;
A
#
# COMPACT_ATOMS: atom_id res chain seq x y z
N MET A 1 -17.28 9.74 28.56
CA MET A 1 -16.35 10.89 28.37
C MET A 1 -15.02 10.63 29.09
N VAL A 2 -15.04 10.43 30.41
CA VAL A 2 -13.83 10.16 31.24
C VAL A 2 -12.99 8.97 30.77
N ILE A 3 -13.59 7.83 30.39
CA ILE A 3 -12.84 6.64 29.93
C ILE A 3 -12.05 6.93 28.65
N ASN A 4 -12.62 7.68 27.71
CA ASN A 4 -11.93 8.00 26.46
C ASN A 4 -10.78 8.98 26.72
N GLU A 5 -10.96 9.93 27.62
CA GLU A 5 -9.93 10.87 28.02
C GLU A 5 -8.74 10.18 28.71
N ILE A 6 -9.03 9.25 29.63
CA ILE A 6 -7.99 8.41 30.26
C ILE A 6 -7.24 7.60 29.21
N ARG A 7 -7.94 7.00 28.24
CA ARG A 7 -7.30 6.26 27.14
C ARG A 7 -6.38 7.13 26.31
N LEU A 8 -6.84 8.32 25.91
CA LEU A 8 -6.03 9.28 25.14
C LEU A 8 -4.79 9.73 25.92
N ASN A 9 -4.91 9.97 27.23
CA ASN A 9 -3.78 10.33 28.08
C ASN A 9 -2.77 9.18 28.20
N GLU A 10 -3.23 7.95 28.40
CA GLU A 10 -2.35 6.77 28.43
C GLU A 10 -1.67 6.51 27.08
N ASP A 11 -2.38 6.65 25.96
CA ASP A 11 -1.81 6.50 24.63
C ASP A 11 -0.77 7.59 24.35
N SER A 12 -1.02 8.83 24.77
CA SER A 12 -0.04 9.92 24.70
C SER A 12 1.22 9.60 25.49
N ARG A 13 1.08 9.06 26.72
CA ARG A 13 2.22 8.64 27.56
C ARG A 13 3.03 7.50 26.92
N ARG A 14 2.35 6.54 26.28
CA ARG A 14 3.00 5.44 25.55
C ARG A 14 3.78 5.96 24.35
N VAL A 15 3.20 6.88 23.58
CA VAL A 15 3.87 7.52 22.43
C VAL A 15 5.09 8.32 22.90
N GLN A 16 4.96 9.13 23.96
CA GLN A 16 6.10 9.86 24.53
C GLN A 16 7.26 8.93 24.92
N LYS A 17 6.95 7.79 25.54
CA LYS A 17 7.96 6.77 25.87
C LYS A 17 8.55 6.13 24.61
N ALA A 18 7.74 5.84 23.60
CA ALA A 18 8.20 5.26 22.35
C ALA A 18 9.16 6.20 21.60
N VAL A 19 8.87 7.50 21.54
CA VAL A 19 9.76 8.50 20.92
C VAL A 19 11.14 8.54 21.57
N GLN A 20 11.24 8.24 22.87
CA GLN A 20 12.52 8.16 23.60
C GLN A 20 13.32 6.88 23.29
N GLN A 21 12.76 5.93 22.54
CA GLN A 21 13.39 4.66 22.18
C GLN A 21 13.81 4.70 20.72
N PRO A 22 15.05 5.10 20.38
CA PRO A 22 15.46 5.34 19.00
C PRO A 22 15.41 4.08 18.12
N GLN A 23 15.48 2.87 18.68
CA GLN A 23 15.37 1.64 17.89
C GLN A 23 13.92 1.11 17.86
N GLN A 24 13.33 0.84 19.02
CA GLN A 24 11.99 0.24 19.12
C GLN A 24 10.87 1.24 18.77
N GLY A 25 11.13 2.53 18.93
CA GLY A 25 10.18 3.61 18.70
C GLY A 25 10.15 4.15 17.28
N GLN A 26 10.91 3.59 16.33
CA GLN A 26 10.99 4.10 14.96
C GLN A 26 9.62 4.27 14.27
N TRP A 27 8.63 3.46 14.66
CA TRP A 27 7.27 3.55 14.14
C TRP A 27 6.56 4.87 14.45
N THR A 28 7.05 5.66 15.41
CA THR A 28 6.50 6.99 15.69
C THR A 28 6.79 8.01 14.58
N ASN A 29 7.75 7.72 13.70
CA ASN A 29 8.20 8.61 12.63
C ASN A 29 7.63 8.21 11.26
N TRP A 30 6.63 7.33 11.22
CA TRP A 30 6.02 6.85 9.96
C TRP A 30 4.81 7.69 9.59
N ASP A 31 5.01 8.98 9.31
CA ASP A 31 3.95 9.98 9.19
C ASP A 31 2.89 9.67 8.11
N ASN A 32 3.31 9.01 7.02
CA ASN A 32 2.42 8.66 5.91
C ASN A 32 1.90 7.21 5.94
N ALA A 33 2.22 6.44 6.99
CA ALA A 33 1.75 5.07 7.14
C ALA A 33 0.40 5.04 7.89
N LEU A 34 -0.57 4.32 7.33
CA LEU A 34 -1.83 4.06 7.99
C LEU A 34 -1.60 3.15 9.21
N GLN A 35 -2.33 3.44 10.29
CA GLN A 35 -2.28 2.62 11.48
C GLN A 35 -2.81 1.21 11.16
N LYS A 36 -1.99 0.20 11.47
CA LYS A 36 -2.36 -1.20 11.34
C LYS A 36 -3.17 -1.62 12.57
N SER A 37 -4.44 -1.94 12.37
CA SER A 37 -5.31 -2.49 13.41
C SER A 37 -5.37 -4.01 13.28
N LEU A 38 -5.07 -4.70 14.37
CA LEU A 38 -5.24 -6.15 14.51
C LEU A 38 -6.28 -6.41 15.59
N THR A 39 -7.36 -7.07 15.22
CA THR A 39 -8.37 -7.57 16.15
C THR A 39 -7.87 -8.84 16.82
N TRP A 40 -8.38 -9.12 18.03
CA TRP A 40 -8.10 -10.39 18.71
C TRP A 40 -8.46 -11.61 17.86
N ASN A 41 -9.56 -11.53 17.10
CA ASN A 41 -9.97 -12.59 16.21
C ASN A 41 -8.93 -12.82 15.09
N GLU A 42 -8.39 -11.76 14.49
CA GLU A 42 -7.32 -11.90 13.49
C GLU A 42 -6.06 -12.52 14.10
N ILE A 43 -5.61 -12.04 15.26
CA ILE A 43 -4.43 -12.58 15.95
C ILE A 43 -4.60 -14.07 16.24
N TRP A 44 -5.79 -14.50 16.67
CA TRP A 44 -6.07 -15.89 16.99
C TRP A 44 -5.99 -16.84 15.78
N HIS A 45 -6.33 -16.33 14.60
CA HIS A 45 -6.30 -17.11 13.35
C HIS A 45 -5.01 -16.91 12.54
N MET A 46 -4.10 -16.04 12.99
CA MET A 46 -2.79 -15.86 12.36
C MET A 46 -1.82 -16.96 12.77
N ALA A 47 -0.99 -17.40 11.82
CA ALA A 47 0.11 -18.31 12.13
C ALA A 47 1.06 -17.68 13.19
N PRO A 48 1.49 -18.41 14.23
CA PRO A 48 2.32 -17.85 15.31
C PRO A 48 3.61 -17.18 14.81
N LEU A 49 4.25 -17.76 13.78
CA LEU A 49 5.45 -17.19 13.17
C LEU A 49 5.18 -15.87 12.43
N ARG A 50 3.97 -15.69 11.89
CA ARG A 50 3.55 -14.44 11.24
C ARG A 50 3.39 -13.33 12.28
N VAL A 51 2.68 -13.59 13.38
CA VAL A 51 2.51 -12.64 14.48
C VAL A 51 3.86 -12.26 15.09
N SER A 52 4.71 -13.26 15.35
CA SER A 52 6.07 -13.05 15.87
C SER A 52 6.90 -12.17 14.93
N PHE A 53 6.88 -12.46 13.62
CA PHE A 53 7.58 -11.64 12.63
C PHE A 53 7.07 -10.20 12.63
N LEU A 54 5.76 -10.01 12.55
CA LEU A 54 5.14 -8.68 12.46
C LEU A 54 5.53 -7.82 13.66
N ILE A 55 5.28 -8.30 14.88
CA ILE A 55 5.62 -7.56 16.11
C ILE A 55 7.12 -7.29 16.17
N ARG A 56 7.95 -8.30 15.96
CA ARG A 56 9.41 -8.15 16.07
C ARG A 56 10.00 -7.21 15.02
N SER A 57 9.41 -7.17 13.82
CA SER A 57 9.86 -6.31 12.73
C SER A 57 9.57 -4.82 12.98
N VAL A 58 8.47 -4.52 13.67
CA VAL A 58 8.08 -3.14 14.02
C VAL A 58 9.03 -2.57 15.07
N TYR A 59 9.33 -3.35 16.11
CA TYR A 59 10.19 -2.92 17.22
C TYR A 59 11.68 -3.20 16.97
N ASP A 60 12.06 -3.58 15.74
CA ASP A 60 13.43 -3.94 15.36
C ASP A 60 14.13 -4.92 16.34
N ILE A 61 13.40 -5.94 16.77
CA ILE A 61 13.89 -7.03 17.65
C ILE A 61 13.98 -8.36 16.91
N LEU A 62 13.98 -8.33 15.59
CA LEU A 62 14.27 -9.50 14.77
C LEU A 62 15.75 -9.90 14.93
N PRO A 63 16.10 -11.21 14.83
CA PRO A 63 17.48 -11.68 14.95
C PRO A 63 18.30 -11.37 13.67
N SER A 64 18.49 -10.08 13.38
CA SER A 64 19.49 -9.57 12.44
C SER A 64 20.89 -9.78 13.04
N ASN A 65 21.94 -9.91 12.23
CA ASN A 65 23.29 -10.04 12.80
C ASN A 65 23.66 -8.84 13.67
N THR A 66 23.18 -7.63 13.33
CA THR A 66 23.32 -6.46 14.22
C THR A 66 22.72 -6.72 15.60
N ASN A 67 21.46 -7.17 15.68
CA ASN A 67 20.82 -7.45 16.96
C ASN A 67 21.45 -8.64 17.69
N LEU A 68 21.90 -9.67 16.97
CA LEU A 68 22.58 -10.82 17.55
C LEU A 68 23.91 -10.42 18.21
N VAL A 69 24.66 -9.48 17.61
CA VAL A 69 25.86 -8.90 18.23
C VAL A 69 25.51 -8.14 19.49
N TRP A 70 24.47 -7.29 19.43
CA TRP A 70 23.97 -6.58 20.60
C TRP A 70 23.51 -7.51 21.73
N TRP A 71 23.01 -8.70 21.41
CA TRP A 71 22.62 -9.72 22.39
C TRP A 71 23.77 -10.64 22.82
N GLY A 72 25.00 -10.40 22.37
CA GLY A 72 26.16 -11.24 22.70
C GLY A 72 26.09 -12.66 22.12
N LYS A 73 25.31 -12.87 21.06
CA LYS A 73 25.13 -14.18 20.40
C LYS A 73 25.98 -14.35 19.14
N LYS A 74 26.57 -13.27 18.64
CA LYS A 74 27.44 -13.24 17.47
C LYS A 74 28.50 -12.15 17.65
N GLU A 75 29.64 -12.29 16.99
CA GLU A 75 30.71 -11.28 17.05
C GLU A 75 30.61 -10.26 15.91
N ASP A 76 30.16 -10.69 14.72
CA ASP A 76 30.15 -9.89 13.51
C ASP A 76 28.72 -9.53 13.02
N PRO A 77 28.39 -8.23 12.85
CA PRO A 77 27.10 -7.78 12.34
C PRO A 77 26.96 -7.83 10.81
N THR A 78 27.97 -8.28 10.06
CA THR A 78 27.97 -8.29 8.59
C THR A 78 26.92 -9.23 7.99
N CYS A 79 26.45 -8.89 6.79
CA CYS A 79 25.56 -9.69 5.98
C CYS A 79 26.36 -10.77 5.25
N PRO A 80 25.99 -12.06 5.33
CA PRO A 80 26.73 -13.13 4.68
C PRO A 80 26.62 -13.10 3.14
N LEU A 81 25.70 -12.28 2.60
CA LEU A 81 25.46 -12.13 1.17
C LEU A 81 26.31 -11.00 0.57
N CYS A 82 26.16 -9.77 1.07
CA CYS A 82 26.83 -8.59 0.50
C CYS A 82 27.93 -7.97 1.38
N GLN A 83 28.18 -8.53 2.58
CA GLN A 83 29.17 -8.05 3.56
C GLN A 83 28.87 -6.70 4.24
N ASP A 84 27.81 -5.99 3.85
CA ASP A 84 27.36 -4.79 4.58
C ASP A 84 26.81 -5.11 5.97
N ARG A 85 26.62 -4.09 6.82
CA ARG A 85 25.99 -4.27 8.14
C ARG A 85 24.54 -4.79 8.01
N GLN A 86 24.27 -5.97 8.54
CA GLN A 86 22.96 -6.61 8.46
C GLN A 86 22.02 -6.10 9.57
N THR A 87 21.28 -5.03 9.27
CA THR A 87 20.12 -4.57 10.06
C THR A 87 18.81 -5.18 9.54
N THR A 88 17.69 -4.94 10.23
CA THR A 88 16.37 -5.34 9.71
C THR A 88 16.04 -4.60 8.41
N GLU A 89 16.32 -3.29 8.33
CA GLU A 89 16.16 -2.52 7.10
C GLU A 89 17.01 -3.09 5.96
N HIS A 90 18.28 -3.41 6.25
CA HIS A 90 19.19 -3.98 5.27
C HIS A 90 18.57 -5.23 4.62
N VAL A 91 18.12 -6.19 5.43
CA VAL A 91 17.53 -7.42 4.92
C VAL A 91 16.24 -7.16 4.14
N LEU A 92 15.37 -6.30 4.65
CA LEU A 92 14.04 -6.11 4.08
C LEU A 92 14.00 -5.17 2.87
N SER A 93 14.97 -4.27 2.68
CA SER A 93 14.85 -3.25 1.63
C SER A 93 16.16 -2.78 0.97
N SER A 94 17.33 -3.10 1.51
CA SER A 94 18.59 -2.44 1.05
C SER A 94 19.75 -3.39 0.73
N CYS A 95 19.58 -4.70 0.85
CA CYS A 95 20.64 -5.66 0.54
C CYS A 95 20.85 -5.75 -0.97
N THR A 96 22.06 -5.43 -1.43
CA THR A 96 22.43 -5.38 -2.86
C THR A 96 22.33 -6.74 -3.53
N MET A 97 22.71 -7.82 -2.83
CA MET A 97 22.59 -9.18 -3.36
C MET A 97 21.15 -9.66 -3.44
N VAL A 98 20.31 -9.31 -2.47
CA VAL A 98 18.87 -9.64 -2.49
C VAL A 98 18.15 -8.86 -3.61
N LEU A 99 18.56 -7.61 -3.83
CA LEU A 99 18.10 -6.78 -4.95
C LEU A 99 18.50 -7.39 -6.30
N SER A 100 19.77 -7.77 -6.49
CA SER A 100 20.25 -8.34 -7.76
C SER A 100 19.64 -9.71 -8.07
N GLN A 101 19.27 -10.49 -7.05
CA GLN A 101 18.51 -11.73 -7.19
C GLN A 101 17.03 -11.51 -7.51
N GLY A 102 16.55 -10.27 -7.50
CA GLY A 102 15.17 -9.91 -7.86
C GLY A 102 14.14 -10.21 -6.77
N GLN A 103 14.54 -10.44 -5.51
CA GLN A 103 13.58 -10.76 -4.44
C GLN A 103 12.70 -9.57 -4.05
N TYR A 104 13.26 -8.36 -4.06
CA TYR A 104 12.47 -7.14 -3.83
C TYR A 104 11.50 -6.88 -4.99
N THR A 105 11.93 -7.14 -6.23
CA THR A 105 11.07 -7.12 -7.42
C THR A 105 9.96 -8.17 -7.30
N TRP A 106 10.25 -9.36 -6.81
CA TRP A 106 9.23 -10.38 -6.55
C TRP A 106 8.19 -9.90 -5.54
N ARG A 107 8.60 -9.36 -4.38
CA ARG A 107 7.68 -8.76 -3.41
C ARG A 107 6.84 -7.65 -4.05
N HIS A 108 7.50 -6.75 -4.78
CA HIS A 108 6.84 -5.65 -5.48
C HIS A 108 5.76 -6.16 -6.43
N ASN A 109 6.11 -7.11 -7.30
CA ASN A 109 5.21 -7.65 -8.32
C ASN A 109 4.00 -8.36 -7.71
N ARG A 110 4.15 -9.02 -6.55
CA ARG A 110 2.99 -9.61 -5.85
C ARG A 110 2.00 -8.55 -5.37
N VAL A 111 2.49 -7.42 -4.86
CA VAL A 111 1.63 -6.30 -4.45
C VAL A 111 1.03 -5.63 -5.69
N LEU A 112 1.80 -5.48 -6.77
CA LEU A 112 1.36 -4.89 -8.03
C LEU A 112 0.23 -5.72 -8.69
N GLN A 113 0.39 -7.05 -8.74
CA GLN A 113 -0.61 -7.99 -9.25
C GLN A 113 -1.94 -7.80 -8.53
N GLU A 114 -1.91 -7.79 -7.20
CA GLU A 114 -3.14 -7.65 -6.39
C GLU A 114 -3.76 -6.26 -6.54
N LEU A 115 -2.94 -5.19 -6.51
CA LEU A 115 -3.43 -3.83 -6.72
C LEU A 115 -4.12 -3.69 -8.09
N THR A 116 -3.53 -4.26 -9.13
CA THR A 116 -4.09 -4.27 -10.48
C THR A 116 -5.41 -5.04 -10.54
N ALA A 117 -5.51 -6.19 -9.87
CA ALA A 117 -6.73 -6.98 -9.79
C ALA A 117 -7.86 -6.22 -9.07
N ILE A 118 -7.53 -5.53 -7.96
CA ILE A 118 -8.47 -4.68 -7.21
C ILE A 118 -9.01 -3.55 -8.09
N ILE A 119 -8.12 -2.84 -8.80
CA ILE A 119 -8.49 -1.73 -9.69
C ILE A 119 -9.36 -2.23 -10.86
N SER A 120 -8.98 -3.35 -11.48
CA SER A 120 -9.70 -3.94 -12.61
C SER A 120 -11.10 -4.42 -12.21
N THR A 121 -11.25 -4.99 -11.01
CA THR A 121 -12.55 -5.44 -10.49
C THR A 121 -13.47 -4.25 -10.22
N ALA A 122 -12.93 -3.14 -9.70
CA ALA A 122 -13.71 -1.94 -9.42
C ALA A 122 -14.30 -1.31 -10.68
N LYS A 123 -13.60 -1.39 -11.82
CA LYS A 123 -14.13 -0.99 -13.15
C LYS A 123 -15.37 -1.81 -13.54
N GLY A 124 -15.34 -3.13 -13.30
CA GLY A 124 -16.46 -4.01 -13.66
C GLY A 124 -17.75 -3.74 -12.88
N GLU A 125 -17.65 -3.15 -11.69
CA GLU A 125 -18.79 -2.84 -10.82
C GLU A 125 -19.35 -1.41 -11.01
N THR A 126 -18.70 -0.57 -11.84
CA THR A 126 -19.14 0.82 -12.06
C THR A 126 -20.36 0.93 -12.98
N THR A 127 -20.82 -0.19 -13.58
CA THR A 127 -22.16 -0.27 -14.18
C THR A 127 -23.20 -0.08 -13.09
N LEU A 128 -23.75 1.14 -13.01
CA LEU A 128 -24.81 1.52 -12.08
C LEU A 128 -25.86 0.40 -11.96
N PRO A 129 -26.16 -0.11 -10.76
CA PRO A 129 -27.42 -0.80 -10.55
C PRO A 129 -28.51 0.20 -10.88
N LYS A 130 -29.40 -0.13 -11.84
CA LYS A 130 -30.65 0.61 -12.01
C LYS A 130 -31.34 0.63 -10.65
N THR A 131 -31.30 1.76 -9.95
CA THR A 131 -32.05 1.94 -8.71
C THR A 131 -33.53 1.96 -9.07
N ASN A 132 -34.15 0.79 -9.10
CA ASN A 132 -35.59 0.71 -8.86
C ASN A 132 -35.78 1.18 -7.42
N ALA A 133 -36.36 2.37 -7.25
CA ALA A 133 -36.73 2.86 -5.93
C ALA A 133 -37.66 1.84 -5.29
N LEU A 134 -37.14 1.07 -4.32
CA LEU A 134 -37.95 0.17 -3.51
C LEU A 134 -38.78 1.03 -2.56
N ILE A 135 -40.03 1.29 -2.97
CA ILE A 135 -41.05 1.88 -2.11
C ILE A 135 -41.47 0.79 -1.12
N PHE A 136 -41.05 0.90 0.14
CA PHE A 136 -41.60 0.08 1.20
C PHE A 136 -42.98 0.63 1.58
N THR A 137 -44.03 -0.12 1.23
CA THR A 137 -45.39 0.10 1.72
C THR A 137 -45.55 -0.64 3.05
N THR A 138 -45.68 0.10 4.15
CA THR A 138 -46.18 -0.46 5.42
C THR A 138 -47.69 -0.62 5.35
N GLU A 139 -48.21 -1.79 5.73
CA GLU A 139 -49.64 -1.99 5.96
C GLU A 139 -50.10 -1.08 7.10
N GLY A 140 -51.02 -0.16 6.80
CA GLY A 140 -51.53 0.81 7.77
C GLY A 140 -51.17 2.28 7.47
N GLY A 141 -51.55 2.78 6.29
CA GLY A 141 -52.23 4.08 6.14
C GLY A 141 -51.68 5.37 6.78
N ALA A 142 -50.39 5.50 7.13
CA ALA A 142 -49.85 6.78 7.63
C ALA A 142 -48.53 7.16 6.94
N LYS A 143 -48.57 8.20 6.10
CA LYS A 143 -47.39 8.82 5.48
C LYS A 143 -46.65 9.67 6.52
N SER A 144 -45.70 9.09 7.26
CA SER A 144 -44.76 9.87 8.07
C SER A 144 -43.47 10.13 7.28
N ARG A 145 -43.24 11.39 6.88
CA ARG A 145 -41.93 11.86 6.41
C ARG A 145 -41.05 12.15 7.63
N HIS A 146 -40.39 11.12 8.16
CA HIS A 146 -39.25 11.30 9.06
C HIS A 146 -37.97 10.77 8.41
N GLY A 147 -37.67 11.30 7.22
CA GLY A 147 -36.31 11.28 6.72
C GLY A 147 -35.54 12.42 7.38
N ARG A 148 -34.56 12.09 8.24
CA ARG A 148 -33.44 13.02 8.49
C ARG A 148 -32.93 13.46 7.11
N PRO A 149 -32.64 14.75 6.87
CA PRO A 149 -32.04 15.15 5.61
C PRO A 149 -30.77 14.33 5.44
N VAL A 150 -30.77 13.44 4.44
CA VAL A 150 -29.56 12.84 3.93
C VAL A 150 -28.74 14.04 3.49
N ARG A 151 -27.72 14.40 4.28
CA ARG A 151 -26.70 15.35 3.87
C ARG A 151 -26.28 14.89 2.47
N THR A 152 -26.52 15.74 1.48
CA THR A 152 -25.93 15.63 0.16
C THR A 152 -24.44 15.39 0.40
N THR A 153 -24.02 14.13 0.24
CA THR A 153 -22.62 13.77 0.29
C THR A 153 -21.98 14.62 -0.78
N ASN A 154 -21.09 15.54 -0.38
CA ASN A 154 -20.17 16.22 -1.29
C ASN A 154 -19.73 15.17 -2.30
N GLN A 155 -20.12 15.34 -3.56
CA GLN A 155 -19.80 14.40 -4.63
C GLN A 155 -18.29 14.21 -4.60
N ILE A 156 -17.83 13.07 -4.08
CA ILE A 156 -16.42 12.71 -4.14
C ILE A 156 -16.13 12.62 -5.64
N LYS A 157 -15.30 13.53 -6.14
CA LYS A 157 -14.93 13.59 -7.54
C LYS A 157 -14.11 12.34 -7.87
N CYS A 158 -14.80 11.28 -8.30
CA CYS A 158 -14.15 10.07 -8.79
C CYS A 158 -13.31 10.44 -10.01
N LEU A 159 -12.06 10.00 -10.04
CA LEU A 159 -11.17 10.19 -11.19
C LEU A 159 -11.71 9.50 -12.44
N LEU A 160 -12.52 8.46 -12.28
CA LEU A 160 -13.13 7.69 -13.36
C LEU A 160 -14.49 8.25 -13.83
N ASN A 161 -14.96 9.37 -13.27
CA ASN A 161 -16.22 9.97 -13.72
C ASN A 161 -16.07 10.57 -15.12
N GLY A 162 -17.03 10.24 -16.01
CA GLY A 162 -17.18 10.89 -17.32
C GLY A 162 -17.10 9.96 -18.52
N CYS A 163 -16.71 8.69 -18.34
CA CYS A 163 -16.63 7.70 -19.42
C CYS A 163 -16.60 6.26 -18.89
N ASP A 164 -17.04 5.30 -19.72
CA ASP A 164 -17.11 3.87 -19.41
C ASP A 164 -15.99 3.04 -20.09
N ASP A 165 -15.16 3.68 -20.91
CA ASP A 165 -14.13 3.04 -21.76
C ASP A 165 -12.75 3.00 -21.12
N TRP A 166 -12.67 3.09 -19.79
CA TRP A 166 -11.39 3.02 -19.06
C TRP A 166 -10.70 1.69 -19.29
N ASP A 167 -9.44 1.66 -19.69
CA ASP A 167 -8.65 0.44 -19.81
C ASP A 167 -7.46 0.47 -18.84
N VAL A 168 -7.17 -0.69 -18.23
CA VAL A 168 -6.17 -0.85 -17.18
C VAL A 168 -5.06 -1.76 -17.71
N SER A 169 -3.82 -1.33 -17.58
CA SER A 169 -2.64 -2.12 -17.94
C SER A 169 -1.58 -1.98 -16.84
N ALA A 170 -0.76 -3.02 -16.65
CA ALA A 170 0.28 -3.05 -15.62
C ALA A 170 1.63 -3.48 -16.20
N ASP A 171 2.73 -3.02 -15.60
CA ASP A 171 4.09 -3.45 -15.93
C ASP A 171 4.40 -4.82 -15.31
N LEU A 172 3.69 -5.84 -15.80
CA LEU A 172 3.83 -7.23 -15.41
C LEU A 172 3.99 -8.11 -16.66
N PRO A 173 4.72 -9.24 -16.57
CA PRO A 173 4.93 -10.13 -17.72
C PRO A 173 3.65 -10.67 -18.37
N GLU A 174 2.56 -10.71 -17.60
CA GLU A 174 1.26 -11.27 -17.99
C GLU A 174 0.36 -10.26 -18.71
N TRP A 175 0.71 -8.97 -18.74
CA TRP A 175 -0.14 -7.90 -19.25
C TRP A 175 0.41 -7.33 -20.56
N ASP A 176 -0.48 -7.15 -21.53
CA ASP A 176 -0.11 -6.58 -22.83
C ASP A 176 0.32 -5.11 -22.70
N SER A 177 1.28 -4.78 -23.56
CA SER A 177 2.11 -3.57 -23.56
C SER A 177 1.38 -2.24 -23.34
N HIS A 178 2.03 -1.34 -22.56
CA HIS A 178 1.63 0.04 -22.29
C HIS A 178 1.03 0.78 -23.51
N PRO A 179 0.05 1.68 -23.36
CA PRO A 179 -0.47 2.49 -24.45
C PRO A 179 0.65 3.14 -25.27
N SER A 180 0.47 3.25 -26.59
CA SER A 180 1.50 3.75 -27.52
C SER A 180 2.12 5.08 -27.08
N ILE A 181 1.32 5.94 -26.43
CA ILE A 181 1.76 7.25 -25.91
C ILE A 181 2.89 7.15 -24.87
N ILE A 182 2.98 6.04 -24.14
CA ILE A 182 4.07 5.77 -23.18
C ILE A 182 5.17 4.92 -23.79
N LYS A 183 4.88 4.10 -24.83
CA LYS A 183 5.91 3.30 -25.53
C LYS A 183 7.02 4.17 -26.14
N GLU A 184 6.70 5.39 -26.54
CA GLU A 184 7.67 6.36 -27.06
C GLU A 184 8.54 6.97 -25.96
N THR A 185 8.06 6.93 -24.71
CA THR A 185 8.80 7.42 -23.55
C THR A 185 9.72 6.32 -22.99
N ARG A 186 10.83 6.72 -22.36
CA ARG A 186 11.70 5.78 -21.61
C ARG A 186 11.14 5.43 -20.23
N LEU A 187 9.99 5.99 -19.87
CA LEU A 187 9.37 5.83 -18.56
C LEU A 187 8.31 4.73 -18.64
N ARG A 188 8.20 3.93 -17.58
CA ARG A 188 7.22 2.86 -17.46
C ARG A 188 6.60 2.92 -16.07
N PRO A 189 5.40 3.54 -15.95
CA PRO A 189 4.60 3.43 -14.74
C PRO A 189 4.17 1.98 -14.50
N ASP A 190 4.01 1.61 -13.22
CA ASP A 190 3.64 0.25 -12.84
C ASP A 190 2.20 -0.11 -13.22
N ILE A 191 1.25 0.83 -13.14
CA ILE A 191 -0.12 0.67 -13.64
C ILE A 191 -0.52 1.93 -14.40
N MET A 192 -1.24 1.77 -15.50
CA MET A 192 -1.92 2.86 -16.17
C MET A 192 -3.40 2.57 -16.31
N ILE A 193 -4.19 3.62 -16.13
CA ILE A 193 -5.62 3.62 -16.36
C ILE A 193 -5.89 4.72 -17.37
N HIS A 194 -6.37 4.36 -18.56
CA HIS A 194 -6.53 5.32 -19.66
C HIS A 194 -7.94 5.27 -20.26
N SER A 195 -8.44 6.40 -20.73
CA SER A 195 -9.70 6.49 -21.49
C SER A 195 -9.39 7.13 -22.84
N ALA A 196 -9.69 6.41 -23.92
CA ALA A 196 -9.48 6.89 -25.28
C ALA A 196 -10.49 8.00 -25.65
N SER A 197 -11.74 7.86 -25.19
CA SER A 197 -12.82 8.81 -25.48
C SER A 197 -12.60 10.18 -24.86
N THR A 198 -12.06 10.23 -23.63
CA THR A 198 -11.84 11.50 -22.90
C THR A 198 -10.39 11.95 -22.89
N GLN A 199 -9.48 11.20 -23.53
CA GLN A 199 -8.04 11.47 -23.55
C GLN A 199 -7.47 11.68 -22.14
N GLN A 200 -7.88 10.84 -21.19
CA GLN A 200 -7.41 10.88 -19.80
C GLN A 200 -6.46 9.73 -19.51
N LEU A 201 -5.39 10.00 -18.77
CA LEU A 201 -4.38 9.03 -18.38
C LEU A 201 -4.06 9.17 -16.88
N ILE A 202 -4.18 8.08 -16.14
CA ILE A 202 -3.78 7.99 -14.74
C ILE A 202 -2.61 7.01 -14.67
N MET A 203 -1.45 7.49 -14.23
CA MET A 203 -0.25 6.70 -14.01
C MET A 203 -0.11 6.43 -12.52
N VAL A 204 -0.12 5.17 -12.12
CA VAL A 204 0.12 4.74 -10.74
C VAL A 204 1.51 4.13 -10.67
N GLU A 205 2.34 4.65 -9.77
CA GLU A 205 3.68 4.11 -9.50
C GLU A 205 3.66 3.50 -8.10
N LEU A 206 3.83 2.17 -8.02
CA LEU A 206 3.91 1.46 -6.77
C LEU A 206 5.35 1.49 -6.25
N THR A 207 5.52 1.61 -4.94
CA THR A 207 6.81 1.37 -4.30
C THR A 207 6.60 0.60 -3.00
N VAL A 208 7.51 -0.32 -2.69
CA VAL A 208 7.49 -1.11 -1.45
C VAL A 208 8.73 -0.82 -0.60
N PRO A 209 8.83 0.39 0.00
CA PRO A 209 10.02 0.83 0.71
C PRO A 209 10.04 0.30 2.16
N TYR A 210 11.14 0.54 2.87
CA TYR A 210 11.11 0.54 4.32
C TYR A 210 10.30 1.76 4.80
N GLU A 211 9.47 1.60 5.84
CA GLU A 211 8.45 2.59 6.22
C GLU A 211 9.02 4.01 6.46
N ASN A 212 10.24 4.12 7.00
CA ASN A 212 10.92 5.40 7.21
C ASN A 212 11.14 6.20 5.91
N ARG A 213 11.18 5.52 4.75
CA ARG A 213 11.45 6.12 3.44
C ARG A 213 10.21 6.31 2.59
N MET A 214 9.01 6.11 3.15
CA MET A 214 7.75 6.24 2.38
C MET A 214 7.57 7.64 1.82
N GLU A 215 7.80 8.68 2.61
CA GLU A 215 7.64 10.07 2.15
C GLU A 215 8.66 10.44 1.07
N GLU A 216 9.94 10.12 1.29
CA GLU A 216 11.01 10.37 0.32
C GLU A 216 10.73 9.65 -1.00
N ALA A 217 10.28 8.39 -0.95
CA ALA A 217 9.90 7.62 -2.13
C ALA A 217 8.72 8.28 -2.87
N HIS A 218 7.72 8.75 -2.15
CA HIS A 218 6.56 9.44 -2.72
C HIS A 218 6.96 10.67 -3.51
N ILE A 219 7.77 11.55 -2.90
CA ILE A 219 8.25 12.79 -3.52
C ILE A 219 9.08 12.49 -4.76
N TYR A 220 10.08 11.61 -4.63
CA TYR A 220 10.96 11.24 -5.72
C TYR A 220 10.21 10.70 -6.94
N LYS A 221 9.25 9.78 -6.72
CA LYS A 221 8.45 9.21 -7.81
C LYS A 221 7.50 10.23 -8.42
N ARG A 222 6.91 11.11 -7.62
CA ARG A 222 6.08 12.21 -8.15
C ARG A 222 6.90 13.09 -9.10
N GLU A 223 8.08 13.53 -8.67
CA GLU A 223 8.97 14.39 -9.45
C GLU A 223 9.44 13.73 -10.74
N LYS A 224 9.77 12.43 -10.69
CA LYS A 224 10.19 11.63 -11.85
C LYS A 224 9.22 11.74 -13.04
N TYR A 225 7.91 11.80 -12.78
CA TYR A 225 6.89 11.85 -13.84
C TYR A 225 6.28 13.24 -14.08
N MET A 226 6.75 14.29 -13.38
CA MET A 226 6.22 15.65 -13.55
C MET A 226 6.39 16.18 -14.97
N ASN A 227 7.55 15.94 -15.59
CA ASN A 227 7.81 16.42 -16.95
C ASN A 227 6.92 15.69 -17.97
N LEU A 228 6.76 14.37 -17.84
CA LEU A 228 5.88 13.59 -18.69
C LEU A 228 4.42 14.07 -18.61
N THR A 229 3.96 14.41 -17.41
CA THR A 229 2.59 14.91 -17.22
C THR A 229 2.38 16.22 -17.98
N LYS A 230 3.34 17.15 -17.93
CA LYS A 230 3.27 18.42 -18.66
C LYS A 230 3.29 18.22 -20.18
N GLU A 231 4.12 17.31 -20.67
CA GLU A 231 4.17 16.98 -22.11
C GLU A 231 2.84 16.42 -22.61
N LEU A 232 2.23 15.53 -21.84
CA LEU A 232 0.91 14.96 -22.14
C LEU A 232 -0.20 16.01 -22.09
N GLU A 233 -0.17 16.91 -21.09
CA GLU A 233 -1.12 18.02 -20.99
C GLU A 233 -1.01 18.97 -22.18
N ASN A 234 0.22 19.28 -22.64
CA ASN A 234 0.45 20.09 -23.85
C ASN A 234 -0.06 19.39 -25.12
N ALA A 235 -0.03 18.06 -25.15
CA ALA A 235 -0.61 17.25 -26.23
C ALA A 235 -2.14 17.11 -26.14
N GLY A 236 -2.79 17.75 -25.16
CA GLY A 236 -4.24 17.70 -24.95
C GLY A 236 -4.73 16.49 -24.16
N CYS A 237 -3.82 15.66 -23.63
CA CYS A 237 -4.16 14.54 -22.76
C CYS A 237 -4.14 14.98 -21.29
N LYS A 238 -5.22 14.74 -20.57
CA LYS A 238 -5.27 15.02 -19.13
C LYS A 238 -4.59 13.89 -18.38
N ALA A 239 -3.35 14.12 -17.96
CA ALA A 239 -2.51 13.16 -17.26
C ALA A 239 -2.48 13.40 -15.74
N VAL A 240 -2.50 12.34 -14.93
CA VAL A 240 -2.37 12.39 -13.47
C VAL A 240 -1.40 11.32 -13.01
N VAL A 241 -0.43 11.69 -12.16
CA VAL A 241 0.50 10.74 -11.53
C VAL A 241 0.08 10.51 -10.08
N MET A 242 0.03 9.24 -9.68
CA MET A 242 -0.35 8.78 -8.35
C MET A 242 0.72 7.81 -7.83
N PRO A 243 1.81 8.31 -7.20
CA PRO A 243 2.72 7.44 -6.47
C PRO A 243 2.00 6.85 -5.27
N VAL A 244 2.18 5.55 -5.04
CA VAL A 244 1.57 4.83 -3.94
C VAL A 244 2.58 3.92 -3.24
N GLU A 245 2.53 3.91 -1.92
CA GLU A 245 3.53 3.23 -1.10
C GLU A 245 2.88 2.17 -0.21
N VAL A 246 3.49 0.99 -0.18
CA VAL A 246 3.17 -0.06 0.80
C VAL A 246 4.46 -0.43 1.51
N GLY A 247 4.55 -0.16 2.81
CA GLY A 247 5.74 -0.49 3.58
C GLY A 247 6.07 -1.98 3.57
N ALA A 248 7.37 -2.31 3.59
CA ALA A 248 7.87 -3.68 3.58
C ALA A 248 7.31 -4.54 4.73
N ARG A 249 6.95 -3.97 5.88
CA ARG A 249 6.32 -4.69 7.01
C ARG A 249 4.80 -4.76 6.90
N GLY A 250 4.23 -4.32 5.78
CA GLY A 250 2.80 -4.32 5.52
C GLY A 250 2.06 -3.19 6.22
N PHE A 251 2.68 -2.01 6.29
CA PHE A 251 2.02 -0.75 6.65
C PHE A 251 1.68 0.01 5.37
N VAL A 252 0.40 0.20 5.10
CA VAL A 252 -0.04 0.81 3.83
C VAL A 252 0.04 2.33 3.94
N GLY A 253 0.51 3.00 2.88
CA GLY A 253 0.52 4.45 2.82
C GLY A 253 -0.86 5.08 2.71
N SER A 254 -1.00 6.30 3.20
CA SER A 254 -2.17 7.16 2.95
C SER A 254 -2.45 7.33 1.45
N SER A 255 -1.39 7.34 0.63
CA SER A 255 -1.45 7.39 -0.83
C SER A 255 -2.29 6.27 -1.48
N VAL A 256 -2.19 5.03 -0.99
CA VAL A 256 -3.02 3.91 -1.48
C VAL A 256 -4.48 4.12 -1.10
N TYR A 257 -4.74 4.58 0.13
CA TYR A 257 -6.11 4.90 0.56
C TYR A 257 -6.71 6.01 -0.31
N ASP A 258 -5.93 7.04 -0.63
CA ASP A 258 -6.34 8.14 -1.50
C ASP A 258 -6.58 7.68 -2.93
N LEU A 259 -5.71 6.82 -3.48
CA LEU A 259 -5.91 6.20 -4.79
C LEU A 259 -7.24 5.43 -4.83
N LEU A 260 -7.47 4.51 -3.89
CA LEU A 260 -8.69 3.72 -3.85
C LEU A 260 -9.93 4.62 -3.71
N THR A 261 -9.86 5.67 -2.90
CA THR A 261 -10.95 6.65 -2.74
C THR A 261 -11.22 7.40 -4.03
N LYS A 262 -10.18 7.84 -4.73
CA LYS A 262 -10.28 8.52 -6.03
C LYS A 262 -10.82 7.60 -7.13
N LEU A 263 -10.63 6.29 -7.01
CA LEU A 263 -11.22 5.27 -7.89
C LEU A 263 -12.60 4.77 -7.39
N SER A 264 -13.23 5.46 -6.44
CA SER A 264 -14.53 5.09 -5.83
C SER A 264 -14.58 3.76 -5.08
N ILE A 265 -13.43 3.16 -4.76
CA ILE A 265 -13.37 1.98 -3.90
C ILE A 265 -13.46 2.45 -2.44
N CYS A 266 -14.64 2.28 -1.84
CA CYS A 266 -14.97 2.82 -0.53
C CYS A 266 -15.41 1.74 0.48
N GLY A 267 -15.50 2.14 1.76
CA GLY A 267 -16.05 1.31 2.83
C GLY A 267 -15.34 -0.03 3.01
N ASN A 268 -16.12 -1.11 3.18
CA ASN A 268 -15.59 -2.45 3.44
C ASN A 268 -14.71 -2.99 2.32
N LYS A 269 -14.98 -2.65 1.05
CA LYS A 269 -14.15 -3.07 -0.09
C LYS A 269 -12.74 -2.49 0.02
N ARG A 270 -12.65 -1.19 0.33
CA ARG A 270 -11.37 -0.51 0.57
C ARG A 270 -10.63 -1.09 1.77
N THR A 271 -11.32 -1.31 2.89
CA THR A 271 -10.70 -1.89 4.08
C THR A 271 -10.13 -3.29 3.80
N LYS A 272 -10.86 -4.13 3.05
CA LYS A 272 -10.38 -5.44 2.61
C LYS A 272 -9.17 -5.32 1.68
N ALA A 273 -9.21 -4.43 0.70
CA ALA A 273 -8.10 -4.17 -0.22
C ALA A 273 -6.82 -3.72 0.52
N LEU A 274 -6.93 -2.74 1.42
CA LEU A 274 -5.80 -2.26 2.21
C LEU A 274 -5.20 -3.37 3.08
N LYS A 275 -6.06 -4.17 3.73
CA LYS A 275 -5.59 -5.33 4.50
C LYS A 275 -4.84 -6.30 3.60
N LEU A 276 -5.43 -6.71 2.49
CA LEU A 276 -4.82 -7.68 1.58
C LEU A 276 -3.46 -7.23 1.04
N LEU A 277 -3.34 -5.97 0.60
CA LEU A 277 -2.07 -5.39 0.16
C LEU A 277 -1.01 -5.40 1.28
N ALA A 278 -1.40 -5.04 2.51
CA ALA A 278 -0.53 -5.15 3.68
C ALA A 278 -0.08 -6.58 3.95
N GLU A 279 -0.99 -7.56 3.89
CA GLU A 279 -0.68 -8.96 4.15
C GLU A 279 0.28 -9.54 3.11
N ILE A 280 0.12 -9.20 1.83
CA ILE A 280 1.00 -9.64 0.75
C ILE A 280 2.41 -9.08 0.94
N ALA A 281 2.53 -7.79 1.22
CA ALA A 281 3.83 -7.15 1.48
C ALA A 281 4.52 -7.77 2.71
N GLU A 282 3.80 -7.94 3.81
CA GLU A 282 4.28 -8.55 5.05
C GLU A 282 4.73 -10.00 4.84
N ASN A 283 3.90 -10.83 4.20
CA ASN A 283 4.20 -12.24 3.97
C ASN A 283 5.41 -12.42 3.04
N SER A 284 5.51 -11.59 2.00
CA SER A 284 6.65 -11.59 1.09
C SER A 284 7.93 -11.17 1.82
N SER A 285 7.86 -10.16 2.69
CA SER A 285 9.00 -9.75 3.52
C SER A 285 9.39 -10.80 4.56
N ARG A 286 8.43 -11.51 5.15
CA ARG A 286 8.70 -12.64 6.05
C ARG A 286 9.43 -13.76 5.31
N TRP A 287 9.05 -14.02 4.06
CA TRP A 287 9.71 -15.00 3.20
C TRP A 287 11.16 -14.59 2.91
N ILE A 288 11.41 -13.33 2.54
CA ILE A 288 12.77 -12.77 2.35
C ILE A 288 13.57 -12.89 3.65
N TRP A 289 12.98 -12.50 4.78
CA TRP A 289 13.62 -12.58 6.09
C TRP A 289 14.03 -14.01 6.48
N SER A 290 13.18 -15.00 6.20
CA SER A 290 13.47 -16.39 6.53
C SER A 290 14.71 -16.92 5.80
N ARG A 291 15.01 -16.37 4.62
CA ARG A 291 16.14 -16.79 3.77
C ARG A 291 17.28 -15.78 3.70
N ARG A 292 17.31 -14.81 4.61
CA ARG A 292 18.29 -13.69 4.62
C ARG A 292 19.77 -14.09 4.63
N ASN A 293 20.08 -15.36 4.95
CA ASN A 293 21.44 -15.90 5.00
C ASN A 293 21.69 -16.98 3.93
N GLU A 294 20.72 -17.26 3.06
CA GLU A 294 20.82 -18.26 2.00
C GLU A 294 21.33 -17.61 0.72
N ARG A 295 22.42 -18.14 0.14
CA ARG A 295 23.03 -17.57 -1.08
C ARG A 295 22.25 -17.89 -2.35
N PHE A 296 21.56 -19.03 -2.38
CA PHE A 296 20.83 -19.51 -3.55
C PHE A 296 19.37 -19.72 -3.17
N LEU A 297 18.49 -19.03 -3.87
CA LEU A 297 17.06 -19.27 -3.82
C LEU A 297 16.72 -20.11 -5.04
N HIS A 298 16.34 -21.37 -4.82
CA HIS A 298 15.64 -22.12 -5.86
C HIS A 298 14.34 -21.35 -6.16
N LYS A 299 14.24 -20.86 -7.39
CA LYS A 299 13.01 -20.32 -7.95
C LYS A 299 12.13 -21.53 -8.25
N ASP A 300 11.25 -21.85 -7.31
CA ASP A 300 10.03 -22.62 -7.61
C ASP A 300 8.91 -21.62 -7.92
#